data_AF-A0A7X7URJ8-F1
#
_entry.id   AF-A0A7X7URJ8-F1
#
_cell.length_a   1.000
_cell.length_b   1.000
_cell.length_c   1.000
_cell.angle_alpha   90.00
_cell.angle_beta   90.00
_cell.angle_gamma   90.00
#
_symmetry.space_group_name_H-M   'P 1'
#
loop_
_entity.id
_entity.type
_entity.pdbx_description
1 polymer ?
#
loop_
_entity_poly.entity_id
_entity_poly.type
_entity_poly.pdbx_seq_one_letter_code
_entity_poly.pdbx_strand_id
1 'polypeptide(L)'
;MESILVKSVLIAFGAGVPLAYLGLKYIFKNSIFQRIGIFWVATSLLTTLYGEARIIYGFHSAVLVTMAAITITGGLYIASVLFKKPLEQVDKKLLELSKGDLNVKLSEEEIQRKDEIGTLSQSIANLSNSLKEIVGNIKERADAVAHASELIKGSTLNLSQDATMQAALAEEISSSIDQISSSIKQNDSNAQHTKTISVNSVNGISEVATSSQESLDLIRQISSKINIVNDIAFQTNILALNAAVEAARAGESGKGFAVVAAEVRKLAERSKVAADEIISLANRTVKRTEEANLKMESVIPEITKTADLVQEISATSMEQNTGADQIGTAIQELNSASQRSAAESEEIATNSEQLAEQADLLLDSIAFFKISDGR
;
A
#
# COMPACT_ATOMS: atom_id res chain seq x y z
N MET A 1 65.38 17.84 90.03
CA MET A 1 64.02 17.66 89.45
C MET A 1 63.77 18.62 88.28
N GLU A 2 64.32 19.85 88.29
CA GLU A 2 64.23 20.84 87.19
C GLU A 2 64.80 20.36 85.84
N SER A 3 65.92 19.64 85.81
CA SER A 3 66.58 19.18 84.56
C SER A 3 65.76 18.19 83.71
N ILE A 4 64.88 17.40 84.36
CA ILE A 4 64.05 16.39 83.66
C ILE A 4 62.83 17.06 83.00
N LEU A 5 62.21 18.01 83.70
CA LEU A 5 61.07 18.81 83.20
C LEU A 5 61.47 19.66 81.98
N VAL A 6 62.61 20.36 82.05
CA VAL A 6 63.10 21.17 80.93
C VAL A 6 63.40 20.32 79.68
N LYS A 7 63.91 19.09 79.85
CA LYS A 7 64.16 18.16 78.74
C LYS A 7 62.89 17.61 78.11
N SER A 8 61.86 17.25 78.91
CA SER A 8 60.59 16.78 78.36
C SER A 8 59.86 17.86 77.57
N VAL A 9 59.94 19.12 78.02
CA VAL A 9 59.40 20.27 77.30
C VAL A 9 60.17 20.50 76.01
N LEU A 10 61.50 20.55 76.03
CA LEU A 10 62.30 20.71 74.81
C LEU A 10 62.04 19.61 73.76
N ILE A 11 61.75 18.38 74.16
CA ILE A 11 61.40 17.28 73.23
C ILE A 11 59.98 17.44 72.69
N ALA A 12 59.00 17.76 73.55
CA ALA A 12 57.61 18.00 73.12
C ALA A 12 57.49 19.22 72.19
N PHE A 13 58.26 20.28 72.45
CA PHE A 13 58.28 21.53 71.67
C PHE A 13 59.17 21.46 70.44
N GLY A 14 60.36 20.88 70.56
CA GLY A 14 61.36 20.83 69.49
C GLY A 14 61.07 19.80 68.41
N ALA A 15 60.44 18.67 68.78
CA ALA A 15 60.10 17.61 67.83
C ALA A 15 58.59 17.33 67.80
N GLY A 16 57.94 17.20 68.95
CA GLY A 16 56.55 16.73 69.05
C GLY A 16 55.52 17.57 68.26
N VAL A 17 55.45 18.87 68.52
CA VAL A 17 54.45 19.75 67.88
C VAL A 17 54.72 20.03 66.40
N PRO A 18 55.96 20.33 65.97
CA PRO A 18 56.28 20.43 64.54
C PRO A 18 55.97 19.14 63.78
N LEU A 19 56.30 17.96 64.35
CA LEU A 19 55.96 16.66 63.76
C LEU A 19 54.45 16.43 63.70
N ALA A 20 53.70 16.78 64.75
CA ALA A 20 52.24 16.68 64.74
C ALA A 20 51.59 17.60 63.70
N TYR A 21 52.06 18.84 63.58
CA TYR A 21 51.60 19.80 62.58
C TYR A 21 51.91 19.34 61.14
N LEU A 22 53.15 18.89 60.89
CA LEU A 22 53.55 18.36 59.58
C LEU A 22 52.81 17.05 59.26
N GLY A 23 52.65 16.17 60.24
CA GLY A 23 51.87 14.93 60.13
C GLY A 23 50.42 15.21 59.76
N LEU A 24 49.75 16.16 60.44
CA LEU A 24 48.39 16.58 60.08
C LEU A 24 48.32 17.19 58.68
N LYS A 25 49.29 18.03 58.30
CA LYS A 25 49.35 18.62 56.97
C LYS A 25 49.61 17.60 55.85
N TYR A 26 50.37 16.55 56.16
CA TYR A 26 50.71 15.49 55.20
C TYR A 26 49.59 14.46 55.07
N ILE A 27 49.04 13.97 56.18
CA ILE A 27 48.02 12.92 56.23
C ILE A 27 46.65 13.47 55.84
N PHE A 28 46.28 14.66 56.33
CA PHE A 28 44.94 15.23 56.19
C PHE A 28 44.92 16.44 55.25
N LYS A 29 45.71 16.44 54.18
CA LYS A 29 45.85 17.59 53.27
C LYS A 29 44.48 18.09 52.76
N ASN A 30 44.19 19.37 53.00
CA ASN A 30 42.92 20.06 52.70
C ASN A 30 41.68 19.53 53.43
N SER A 31 41.86 18.67 54.43
CA SER A 31 40.77 18.10 55.22
C SER A 31 40.24 19.04 56.29
N ILE A 32 38.98 18.88 56.66
CA ILE A 32 38.43 19.49 57.88
C ILE A 32 39.19 18.99 59.12
N PHE A 33 39.61 17.72 59.13
CA PHE A 33 40.42 17.14 60.21
C PHE A 33 41.80 17.80 60.34
N GLN A 34 42.38 18.31 59.26
CA GLN A 34 43.60 19.11 59.33
C GLN A 34 43.36 20.43 60.04
N ARG A 35 42.27 21.15 59.74
CA ARG A 35 41.95 22.43 60.39
C ARG A 35 41.65 22.24 61.88
N ILE A 36 40.84 21.24 62.21
CA ILE A 36 40.52 20.88 63.60
C ILE A 36 41.79 20.40 64.33
N GLY A 37 42.58 19.54 63.71
CA GLY A 37 43.82 19.01 64.28
C GLY A 37 44.85 20.09 64.55
N ILE A 38 45.05 21.04 63.63
CA ILE A 38 45.97 22.18 63.82
C ILE A 38 45.52 23.04 64.99
N PHE A 39 44.22 23.29 65.14
CA PHE A 39 43.68 24.02 66.28
C PHE A 39 43.95 23.29 67.61
N TRP A 40 43.71 21.97 67.67
CA TRP A 40 44.00 21.14 68.85
C TRP A 40 45.49 21.09 69.19
N VAL A 41 46.36 20.96 68.19
CA VAL A 41 47.81 20.97 68.39
C VAL A 41 48.29 22.35 68.89
N ALA A 42 47.79 23.45 68.31
CA ALA A 42 48.14 24.80 68.74
C ALA A 42 47.64 25.12 70.16
N THR A 43 46.42 24.69 70.50
CA THR A 43 45.86 24.88 71.84
C THR A 43 46.52 23.99 72.89
N SER A 44 46.86 22.74 72.56
CA SER A 44 47.62 21.84 73.42
C SER A 44 49.04 22.36 73.68
N LEU A 45 49.69 22.95 72.67
CA LEU A 45 50.97 23.65 72.83
C LEU A 45 50.86 24.84 73.81
N LEU A 46 49.79 25.63 73.70
CA LEU A 46 49.55 26.77 74.57
C LEU A 46 49.30 26.37 76.03
N THR A 47 48.51 25.30 76.26
CA THR A 47 48.24 24.81 77.61
C THR A 47 49.46 24.17 78.26
N THR A 48 50.30 23.48 77.48
CA THR A 48 51.58 22.93 77.97
C THR A 48 52.60 24.02 78.29
N LEU A 49 52.77 25.06 77.44
CA LEU A 49 53.58 26.25 77.76
C LEU A 49 53.18 26.88 79.08
N TYR A 50 51.88 27.08 79.26
CA TYR A 50 51.35 27.73 80.45
C TYR A 50 51.52 26.85 81.71
N GLY A 51 51.39 25.53 81.57
CA GLY A 51 51.63 24.57 82.65
C GLY A 51 53.05 24.63 83.19
N GLU A 52 54.03 24.77 82.30
CA GLU A 52 55.45 24.87 82.66
C GLU A 52 55.79 26.26 83.22
N ALA A 53 55.28 27.33 82.60
CA ALA A 53 55.41 28.70 83.13
C ALA A 53 54.83 28.81 84.54
N ARG A 54 53.76 28.07 84.85
CA ARG A 54 53.20 27.97 86.20
C ARG A 54 54.17 27.36 87.20
N ILE A 55 54.85 26.27 86.84
CA ILE A 55 55.82 25.58 87.73
C ILE A 55 57.00 26.50 88.04
N ILE A 56 57.43 27.32 87.07
CA ILE A 56 58.60 28.21 87.19
C ILE A 56 58.26 29.53 87.91
N TYR A 57 57.12 30.17 87.59
CA TYR A 57 56.78 31.52 88.06
C TYR A 57 55.66 31.58 89.12
N GLY A 58 55.09 30.45 89.53
CA GLY A 58 54.13 30.39 90.64
C GLY A 58 52.69 30.81 90.30
N PHE A 59 52.23 30.62 89.06
CA PHE A 59 50.87 30.97 88.65
C PHE A 59 49.76 30.09 89.29
N HIS A 60 48.54 30.63 89.38
CA HIS A 60 47.39 29.95 89.98
C HIS A 60 46.84 28.80 89.10
N SER A 61 46.46 27.67 89.72
CA SER A 61 45.89 26.49 89.05
C SER A 61 44.58 26.76 88.31
N ALA A 62 43.79 27.74 88.77
CA ALA A 62 42.51 28.09 88.18
C ALA A 62 42.63 28.55 86.71
N VAL A 63 43.76 29.15 86.33
CA VAL A 63 43.98 29.61 84.95
C VAL A 63 44.20 28.46 83.97
N LEU A 64 44.82 27.35 84.43
CA LEU A 64 44.97 26.15 83.59
C LEU A 64 43.64 25.47 83.30
N VAL A 65 42.78 25.38 84.31
CA VAL A 65 41.45 24.75 84.19
C VAL A 65 40.56 25.57 83.24
N THR A 66 40.58 26.90 83.36
CA THR A 66 39.83 27.79 82.46
C THR A 66 40.37 27.77 81.04
N MET A 67 41.69 27.76 80.84
CA MET A 67 42.30 27.60 79.51
C MET A 67 41.94 26.25 78.89
N ALA A 68 42.00 25.16 79.65
CA ALA A 68 41.58 23.84 79.16
C ALA A 68 40.09 23.80 78.82
N ALA A 69 39.24 24.47 79.59
CA ALA A 69 37.81 24.59 79.28
C ALA A 69 37.58 25.38 77.98
N ILE A 70 38.29 26.49 77.76
CA ILE A 70 38.21 27.32 76.54
C ILE A 70 38.70 26.55 75.31
N THR A 71 39.76 25.75 75.43
CA THR A 71 40.27 24.97 74.29
C THR A 71 39.32 23.83 73.91
N ILE A 72 38.73 23.15 74.89
CA ILE A 72 37.70 22.12 74.64
C ILE A 72 36.44 22.74 74.03
N THR A 73 35.90 23.81 74.63
CA THR A 73 34.68 24.46 74.12
C THR A 73 34.90 25.16 72.78
N GLY A 74 36.03 25.84 72.59
CA GLY A 74 36.43 26.44 71.32
C GLY A 74 36.66 25.39 70.22
N GLY A 75 37.28 24.26 70.55
CA GLY A 75 37.47 23.14 69.63
C GLY A 75 36.15 22.51 69.21
N LEU A 76 35.22 22.30 70.16
CA LEU A 76 33.86 21.83 69.87
C LEU A 76 33.06 22.84 69.06
N TYR A 77 33.19 24.14 69.34
CA TYR A 77 32.54 25.20 68.56
C TYR A 77 33.05 25.24 67.12
N ILE A 78 34.37 25.23 66.92
CA ILE A 78 34.99 25.21 65.58
C ILE A 78 34.60 23.95 64.82
N ALA A 79 34.60 22.78 65.47
CA ALA A 79 34.11 21.55 64.86
C ALA A 79 32.62 21.66 64.48
N SER A 80 31.79 22.26 65.33
CA SER A 80 30.36 22.45 65.02
C SER A 80 30.13 23.40 63.83
N VAL A 81 30.96 24.43 63.65
CA VAL A 81 30.80 25.41 62.57
C VAL A 81 31.42 24.91 61.26
N LEU A 82 32.60 24.28 61.31
CA LEU A 82 33.31 23.82 60.11
C LEU A 82 32.81 22.46 59.58
N PHE A 83 32.29 21.60 60.46
CA PHE A 83 31.84 20.25 60.11
C PHE A 83 30.32 20.11 60.21
N LYS A 84 29.72 20.34 61.39
CA LYS A 84 28.30 20.03 61.63
C LYS A 84 27.36 20.87 60.76
N LYS A 85 27.48 22.21 60.77
CA LYS A 85 26.54 23.08 60.02
C LYS A 85 26.55 22.80 58.51
N PRO A 86 27.70 22.70 57.84
CA PRO A 86 27.69 22.45 56.41
C PRO A 86 27.31 21.02 56.04
N LEU A 87 27.65 20.04 56.88
CA LEU A 87 27.17 18.66 56.70
C LEU A 87 25.64 18.60 56.81
N GLU A 88 25.04 19.34 57.74
CA GLU A 88 23.57 19.44 57.87
C GLU A 88 22.92 20.12 56.66
N GLN A 89 23.59 21.08 56.01
CA GLN A 89 23.11 21.69 54.77
C GLN A 89 23.14 20.68 53.61
N VAL A 90 24.26 19.97 53.47
CA VAL A 90 24.42 18.92 52.47
C VAL A 90 23.41 17.78 52.69
N ASP A 91 23.18 17.38 53.94
CA ASP A 91 22.17 16.38 54.31
C ASP A 91 20.76 16.84 53.93
N LYS A 92 20.40 18.10 54.20
CA LYS A 92 19.12 18.69 53.75
C LYS A 92 18.98 18.65 52.23
N LYS A 93 20.05 18.97 51.49
CA LYS A 93 20.04 18.93 50.01
C LYS A 93 19.93 17.53 49.46
N LEU A 94 20.60 16.57 50.09
CA LEU A 94 20.47 15.16 49.75
C LEU A 94 19.05 14.64 50.06
N LEU A 95 18.43 15.12 51.14
CA LEU A 95 17.05 14.80 51.49
C LEU A 95 16.03 15.42 50.54
N GLU A 96 16.29 16.63 50.02
CA GLU A 96 15.50 17.24 48.93
C GLU A 96 15.60 16.36 47.67
N LEU A 97 16.82 15.94 47.29
CA LEU A 97 17.08 15.07 46.16
C LEU A 97 16.40 13.70 46.31
N SER A 98 16.45 13.10 47.51
CA SER A 98 15.81 11.80 47.78
C SER A 98 14.28 11.86 47.74
N LYS A 99 13.70 13.06 47.87
CA LYS A 99 12.25 13.32 47.71
C LYS A 99 11.87 13.65 46.26
N GLY A 100 12.81 13.49 45.32
CA GLY A 100 12.58 13.71 43.91
C GLY A 100 12.80 15.16 43.47
N ASP A 101 13.24 16.09 44.32
CA ASP A 101 13.56 17.45 43.86
C ASP A 101 14.95 17.50 43.23
N LEU A 102 15.00 17.53 41.90
CA LEU A 102 16.25 17.61 41.14
C LEU A 102 16.76 19.05 40.96
N ASN A 103 16.09 20.04 41.54
CA ASN A 103 16.47 21.46 41.46
C ASN A 103 17.23 21.91 42.69
N VAL A 104 18.14 21.05 43.16
CA VAL A 104 18.98 21.32 44.32
C VAL A 104 19.89 22.50 44.02
N LYS A 105 19.61 23.64 44.65
CA LYS A 105 20.46 24.85 44.57
C LYS A 105 21.58 24.74 45.59
N LEU A 106 22.79 24.50 45.11
CA LEU A 106 24.02 24.62 45.89
C LEU A 106 24.63 25.99 45.63
N SER A 107 24.99 26.71 46.69
CA SER A 107 25.67 28.00 46.57
C SER A 107 27.10 27.82 46.06
N GLU A 108 27.64 28.88 45.45
CA GLU A 108 28.99 28.85 44.89
C GLU A 108 30.05 28.62 45.98
N GLU A 109 29.80 29.11 47.20
CA GLU A 109 30.66 28.89 48.38
C GLU A 109 30.70 27.43 48.83
N GLU A 110 29.60 26.68 48.68
CA GLU A 110 29.51 25.25 49.02
C GLU A 110 30.27 24.39 48.01
N ILE A 111 30.22 24.74 46.72
CA ILE A 111 30.89 24.02 45.63
C ILE A 111 32.39 24.31 45.62
N GLN A 112 32.81 25.54 45.90
CA GLN A 112 34.23 25.94 45.86
C GLN A 112 35.03 25.54 47.12
N ARG A 113 34.40 24.91 48.11
CA ARG A 113 35.10 24.36 49.27
C ARG A 113 36.12 23.31 48.84
N LYS A 114 37.34 23.43 49.35
CA LYS A 114 38.46 22.53 48.99
C LYS A 114 38.59 21.32 49.91
N ASP A 115 37.63 21.10 50.80
CA ASP A 115 37.62 20.00 51.76
C ASP A 115 36.58 18.94 51.39
N GLU A 116 36.43 17.91 52.22
CA GLU A 116 35.58 16.75 51.92
C GLU A 116 34.11 17.11 51.67
N ILE A 117 33.62 18.16 52.32
CA ILE A 117 32.23 18.61 52.18
C ILE A 117 32.03 19.34 50.84
N GLY A 118 33.05 20.06 50.37
CA GLY A 118 33.02 20.64 49.02
C GLY A 118 32.99 19.58 47.93
N THR A 119 33.84 18.55 48.04
CA THR A 119 33.83 17.39 47.14
C THR A 119 32.48 16.66 47.17
N LEU A 120 31.89 16.49 48.36
CA LEU A 120 30.55 15.89 48.51
C LEU A 120 29.47 16.76 47.85
N SER A 121 29.51 18.08 48.07
CA SER A 121 28.59 19.05 47.45
C SER A 121 28.68 19.02 45.93
N GLN A 122 29.89 18.97 45.36
CA GLN A 122 30.10 18.84 43.93
C GLN A 122 29.59 17.49 43.38
N SER A 123 29.76 16.42 44.14
CA SER A 123 29.24 15.09 43.76
C SER A 123 27.71 15.06 43.73
N ILE A 124 27.06 15.73 44.69
CA ILE A 124 25.60 15.90 44.72
C ILE A 124 25.12 16.78 43.55
N ALA A 125 25.83 17.87 43.23
CA ALA A 125 25.52 18.71 42.08
C ALA A 125 25.56 17.91 40.77
N ASN A 126 26.63 17.14 40.57
CA ASN A 126 26.80 16.29 39.40
C ASN A 126 25.69 15.22 39.32
N LEU A 127 25.37 14.56 40.44
CA LEU A 127 24.28 13.59 40.50
C LEU A 127 22.92 14.22 40.15
N SER A 128 22.62 15.40 40.71
CA SER A 128 21.39 16.13 40.41
C SER A 128 21.29 16.49 38.93
N ASN A 129 22.39 16.97 38.33
CA ASN A 129 22.44 17.31 36.90
C ASN A 129 22.27 16.09 36.00
N SER A 130 22.96 14.98 36.29
CA SER A 130 22.82 13.75 35.51
C SER A 130 21.41 13.17 35.61
N LEU A 131 20.78 13.17 36.79
CA LEU A 131 19.39 12.75 36.94
C LEU A 131 18.43 13.68 36.18
N LYS A 132 18.68 15.00 36.23
CA LYS A 132 17.88 15.99 35.49
C LYS A 132 17.95 15.77 33.98
N GLU A 133 19.13 15.50 33.45
CA GLU A 133 19.32 15.17 32.04
C GLU A 133 18.61 13.86 31.65
N ILE A 134 18.76 12.80 32.45
CA ILE A 134 18.11 11.51 32.20
C ILE A 134 16.58 11.66 32.21
N VAL A 135 16.02 12.28 33.25
CA VAL A 135 14.57 12.48 33.38
C VAL A 135 14.04 13.39 32.27
N GLY A 136 14.77 14.45 31.91
CA GLY A 136 14.42 15.32 30.78
C GLY A 136 14.38 14.56 29.44
N ASN A 137 15.40 13.75 29.17
CA ASN A 137 15.45 12.91 27.97
C ASN A 137 14.33 11.86 27.93
N ILE A 138 13.98 11.26 29.08
CA ILE A 138 12.86 10.31 29.17
C ILE A 138 11.54 11.02 28.89
N LYS A 139 11.30 12.20 29.50
CA LYS A 139 10.10 13.02 29.27
C LYS A 139 9.92 13.35 27.79
N GLU A 140 10.96 13.90 27.16
CA GLU A 140 10.93 14.27 25.74
C GLU A 140 10.65 13.06 24.83
N ARG A 141 11.28 11.91 25.11
CA ARG A 141 11.08 10.69 24.33
C ARG A 141 9.70 10.09 24.53
N ALA A 142 9.17 10.11 25.76
CA ALA A 142 7.82 9.62 26.04
C ALA A 142 6.76 10.50 25.36
N ASP A 143 6.88 11.83 25.44
CA ASP A 143 6.00 12.77 24.73
C ASP A 143 6.04 12.52 23.20
N ALA A 144 7.24 12.28 22.65
CA ALA A 144 7.39 11.96 21.22
C ALA A 144 6.73 10.62 20.83
N VAL A 145 6.83 9.58 21.68
CA VAL A 145 6.15 8.30 21.45
C VAL A 145 4.63 8.47 21.52
N ALA A 146 4.11 9.16 22.53
CA ALA A 146 2.68 9.42 22.67
C ALA A 146 2.12 10.16 21.44
N HIS A 147 2.83 11.19 20.97
CA HIS A 147 2.42 11.95 19.80
C HIS A 147 2.46 11.10 18.51
N ALA A 148 3.53 10.31 18.32
CA ALA A 148 3.66 9.43 17.16
C ALA A 148 2.55 8.36 17.13
N SER A 149 2.23 7.77 18.29
CA SER A 149 1.14 6.81 18.43
C SER A 149 -0.22 7.39 18.03
N GLU A 150 -0.53 8.63 18.44
CA GLU A 150 -1.80 9.27 18.07
C GLU A 150 -1.88 9.53 16.55
N LEU A 151 -0.77 9.93 15.93
CA LEU A 151 -0.69 10.10 14.47
C LEU A 151 -0.85 8.78 13.71
N ILE A 152 -0.21 7.71 14.20
CA ILE A 152 -0.34 6.38 13.61
C ILE A 152 -1.80 5.92 13.70
N LYS A 153 -2.43 6.05 14.87
CA LYS A 153 -3.85 5.71 15.07
C LYS A 153 -4.77 6.47 14.11
N GLY A 154 -4.56 7.77 13.93
CA GLY A 154 -5.33 8.56 12.96
C GLY A 154 -5.12 8.10 11.52
N SER A 155 -3.89 7.73 11.16
CA SER A 155 -3.56 7.24 9.82
C SER A 155 -4.14 5.85 9.54
N THR A 156 -4.16 4.96 10.54
CA THR A 156 -4.70 3.60 10.38
C THR A 156 -6.22 3.58 10.31
N LEU A 157 -6.91 4.52 10.96
CA LEU A 157 -8.35 4.71 10.77
C LEU A 157 -8.70 5.04 9.31
N ASN A 158 -7.94 5.93 8.67
CA ASN A 158 -8.12 6.23 7.26
C ASN A 158 -7.80 5.00 6.39
N LEU A 159 -6.71 4.28 6.68
CA LEU A 159 -6.36 3.06 5.96
C LEU A 159 -7.46 1.99 6.05
N SER A 160 -8.09 1.82 7.21
CA SER A 160 -9.21 0.90 7.41
C SER A 160 -10.45 1.30 6.59
N GLN A 161 -10.75 2.60 6.51
CA GLN A 161 -11.83 3.13 5.67
C GLN A 161 -11.56 2.91 4.18
N ASP A 162 -10.35 3.21 3.72
CA ASP A 162 -9.93 3.00 2.34
C ASP A 162 -9.99 1.51 1.96
N ALA A 163 -9.53 0.63 2.85
CA ALA A 163 -9.61 -0.81 2.68
C ALA A 163 -11.06 -1.30 2.56
N THR A 164 -11.97 -0.77 3.39
CA THR A 164 -13.40 -1.09 3.31
C THR A 164 -14.02 -0.61 1.99
N MET A 165 -13.65 0.59 1.53
CA MET A 165 -14.10 1.12 0.25
C MET A 165 -13.57 0.29 -0.93
N GLN A 166 -12.30 -0.12 -0.89
CA GLN A 166 -11.71 -1.00 -1.90
C GLN A 166 -12.41 -2.35 -1.96
N ALA A 167 -12.77 -2.94 -0.81
CA ALA A 167 -13.55 -4.18 -0.77
C ALA A 167 -14.93 -4.01 -1.45
N ALA A 168 -15.64 -2.92 -1.17
CA ALA A 168 -16.92 -2.63 -1.81
C ALA A 168 -16.79 -2.42 -3.34
N LEU A 169 -15.75 -1.71 -3.78
CA LEU A 169 -15.45 -1.54 -5.20
C LEU A 169 -15.08 -2.87 -5.88
N ALA A 170 -14.37 -3.76 -5.18
CA ALA A 170 -14.07 -5.09 -5.68
C ALA A 170 -15.35 -5.91 -5.91
N GLU A 171 -16.35 -5.81 -5.03
CA GLU A 171 -17.65 -6.46 -5.23
C GLU A 171 -18.40 -5.91 -6.45
N GLU A 172 -18.40 -4.59 -6.65
CA GLU A 172 -19.03 -3.95 -7.82
C GLU A 172 -18.34 -4.36 -9.14
N ILE A 173 -17.01 -4.40 -9.14
CA ILE A 173 -16.23 -4.88 -10.30
C ILE A 173 -16.51 -6.36 -10.55
N SER A 174 -16.61 -7.19 -9.50
CA SER A 174 -16.96 -8.61 -9.64
C SER A 174 -18.32 -8.79 -10.32
N SER A 175 -19.33 -8.03 -9.91
CA SER A 175 -20.65 -8.06 -10.56
C SER A 175 -20.57 -7.62 -12.03
N SER A 176 -19.72 -6.64 -12.34
CA SER A 176 -19.51 -6.18 -13.72
C SER A 176 -18.83 -7.26 -14.57
N ILE A 177 -17.88 -8.00 -14.01
CA ILE A 177 -17.22 -9.13 -14.67
C ILE A 177 -18.22 -10.26 -14.94
N ASP A 178 -19.12 -10.58 -14.01
CA ASP A 178 -20.17 -11.59 -14.27
C ASP A 178 -21.07 -11.19 -15.45
N GLN A 179 -21.45 -9.91 -15.54
CA GLN A 179 -22.22 -9.38 -16.66
C GLN A 179 -21.44 -9.43 -17.98
N ILE A 180 -20.15 -9.12 -17.95
CA ILE A 180 -19.25 -9.22 -19.11
C ILE A 180 -19.13 -10.67 -19.57
N SER A 181 -18.90 -11.61 -18.65
CA SER A 181 -18.84 -13.05 -18.94
C SER A 181 -20.13 -13.58 -19.54
N SER A 182 -21.29 -13.12 -19.06
CA SER A 182 -22.59 -13.44 -19.67
C SER A 182 -22.69 -12.93 -21.11
N SER A 183 -22.26 -11.68 -21.35
CA SER A 183 -22.28 -11.06 -22.67
C SER A 183 -21.33 -11.76 -23.65
N ILE A 184 -20.16 -12.19 -23.19
CA ILE A 184 -19.20 -12.97 -23.99
C ILE A 184 -19.80 -14.32 -24.40
N LYS A 185 -20.44 -15.05 -23.47
CA LYS A 185 -21.13 -16.31 -23.77
C LYS A 185 -22.26 -16.12 -24.79
N GLN A 186 -23.01 -15.02 -24.67
CA GLN A 186 -24.05 -14.67 -25.64
C GLN A 186 -23.46 -14.36 -27.02
N ASN A 187 -22.33 -13.66 -27.09
CA ASN A 187 -21.62 -13.40 -28.35
C ASN A 187 -21.12 -14.68 -29.02
N ASP A 188 -20.54 -15.61 -28.26
CA ASP A 188 -20.12 -16.91 -28.78
C ASP A 188 -21.31 -17.71 -29.33
N SER A 189 -22.42 -17.78 -28.58
CA SER A 189 -23.64 -18.44 -29.04
C SER A 189 -24.17 -17.80 -30.33
N ASN A 190 -24.26 -16.47 -30.39
CA ASN A 190 -24.70 -15.75 -31.59
C ASN A 190 -23.78 -16.01 -32.78
N ALA A 191 -22.46 -16.10 -32.55
CA ALA A 191 -21.50 -16.46 -33.58
C ALA A 191 -21.75 -17.89 -34.10
N GLN A 192 -21.91 -18.87 -33.22
CA GLN A 192 -22.21 -20.25 -33.63
C GLN A 192 -23.53 -20.36 -34.41
N HIS A 193 -24.56 -19.64 -33.99
CA HIS A 193 -25.83 -19.54 -34.72
C HIS A 193 -25.65 -18.93 -36.11
N THR A 194 -24.92 -17.82 -36.21
CA THR A 194 -24.65 -17.12 -37.48
C THR A 194 -23.83 -17.99 -38.44
N LYS A 195 -22.86 -18.75 -37.92
CA LYS A 195 -22.09 -19.72 -38.70
C LYS A 195 -23.00 -20.81 -39.28
N THR A 196 -23.91 -21.36 -38.46
CA THR A 196 -24.88 -22.36 -38.91
C THR A 196 -25.78 -21.82 -40.02
N ILE A 197 -26.28 -20.58 -39.87
CA ILE A 197 -27.10 -19.92 -40.89
C ILE A 197 -26.31 -19.73 -42.19
N SER A 198 -25.05 -19.32 -42.10
CA SER A 198 -24.18 -19.10 -43.26
C SER A 198 -23.93 -20.39 -44.03
N VAL A 199 -23.59 -21.49 -43.34
CA VAL A 199 -23.41 -22.81 -43.95
C VAL A 199 -24.69 -23.31 -44.61
N ASN A 200 -25.84 -23.18 -43.94
CA ASN A 200 -27.13 -23.57 -44.51
C ASN A 200 -27.50 -22.72 -45.74
N SER A 201 -27.13 -21.44 -45.75
CA SER A 201 -27.36 -20.56 -46.90
C SER A 201 -26.53 -20.98 -48.12
N VAL A 202 -25.27 -21.37 -47.92
CA VAL A 202 -24.44 -21.93 -49.00
C VAL A 202 -25.05 -23.21 -49.57
N ASN A 203 -25.49 -24.13 -48.69
CA ASN A 203 -26.15 -25.36 -49.13
C ASN A 203 -27.44 -25.08 -49.92
N GLY A 204 -28.28 -24.16 -49.44
CA GLY A 204 -29.51 -23.76 -50.13
C GLY A 204 -29.24 -23.14 -51.50
N ILE A 205 -28.22 -22.27 -51.62
CA ILE A 205 -27.83 -21.70 -52.92
C ILE A 205 -27.34 -22.80 -53.88
N SER A 206 -26.57 -23.79 -53.38
CA SER A 206 -26.11 -24.92 -54.19
C SER A 206 -27.26 -25.79 -54.70
N GLU A 207 -28.30 -25.99 -53.89
CA GLU A 207 -29.52 -26.71 -54.30
C GLU A 207 -30.29 -25.95 -55.38
N VAL A 208 -30.47 -24.63 -55.21
CA VAL A 208 -31.11 -23.77 -56.21
C VAL A 208 -30.32 -23.74 -57.51
N ALA A 209 -28.98 -23.72 -57.46
CA ALA A 209 -28.13 -23.77 -58.64
C ALA A 209 -28.32 -25.09 -59.41
N THR A 210 -28.41 -26.21 -58.70
CA THR A 210 -28.67 -27.54 -59.30
C THR A 210 -30.04 -27.58 -59.98
N SER A 211 -31.10 -27.14 -59.29
CA SER A 211 -32.46 -27.10 -59.85
C SER A 211 -32.58 -26.13 -61.04
N SER A 212 -31.86 -25.01 -61.01
CA SER A 212 -31.80 -24.06 -62.12
C SER A 212 -31.11 -24.66 -63.34
N GLN A 213 -30.08 -25.49 -63.15
CA GLN A 213 -29.41 -26.19 -64.23
C GLN A 213 -30.32 -27.25 -64.90
N GLU A 214 -31.09 -27.99 -64.11
CA GLU A 214 -32.10 -28.92 -64.64
C GLU A 214 -33.18 -28.16 -65.43
N SER A 215 -33.63 -27.02 -64.91
CA SER A 215 -34.62 -26.15 -65.58
C SER A 215 -34.08 -25.63 -66.92
N LEU A 216 -32.81 -25.25 -66.99
CA LEU A 216 -32.15 -24.82 -68.24
C LEU A 216 -32.12 -25.94 -69.27
N ASP A 217 -31.84 -27.18 -68.87
CA ASP A 217 -31.86 -28.33 -69.77
C ASP A 217 -33.26 -28.59 -70.33
N LEU A 218 -34.29 -28.57 -69.47
CA LEU A 218 -35.69 -28.71 -69.89
C LEU A 218 -36.11 -27.62 -70.87
N ILE A 219 -35.72 -26.36 -70.65
CA ILE A 219 -36.02 -25.25 -71.57
C ILE A 219 -35.31 -25.45 -72.92
N ARG A 220 -34.06 -25.92 -72.94
CA ARG A 220 -33.35 -26.25 -74.17
C ARG A 220 -34.04 -27.38 -74.94
N GLN A 221 -34.52 -28.41 -74.23
CA GLN A 221 -35.32 -29.47 -74.83
C GLN A 221 -36.64 -28.94 -75.42
N ILE A 222 -37.35 -28.07 -74.71
CA ILE A 222 -38.57 -27.41 -75.20
C ILE A 222 -38.26 -26.62 -76.48
N SER A 223 -37.21 -25.79 -76.47
CA SER A 223 -36.82 -25.01 -77.66
C SER A 223 -36.51 -25.92 -78.86
N SER A 224 -35.84 -27.05 -78.64
CA SER A 224 -35.57 -28.04 -79.68
C SER A 224 -36.86 -28.64 -80.25
N LYS A 225 -37.83 -29.01 -79.40
CA LYS A 225 -39.13 -29.52 -79.84
C LYS A 225 -39.95 -28.47 -80.61
N ILE A 226 -39.87 -27.20 -80.21
CA ILE A 226 -40.57 -26.10 -80.89
C ILE A 226 -39.92 -25.79 -82.26
N ASN A 227 -38.61 -25.93 -82.42
CA ASN A 227 -37.97 -25.86 -83.73
C ASN A 227 -38.55 -26.91 -84.70
N ILE A 228 -38.79 -28.15 -84.23
CA ILE A 228 -39.45 -29.18 -85.03
C ILE A 228 -40.88 -28.74 -85.42
N VAL A 229 -41.62 -28.12 -84.49
CA VAL A 229 -42.96 -27.58 -84.79
C VAL A 229 -42.89 -26.45 -85.83
N ASN A 230 -41.86 -25.59 -85.77
CA ASN A 230 -41.60 -24.54 -86.75
C ASN A 230 -41.36 -25.14 -88.14
N ASP A 231 -40.52 -26.18 -88.22
CA ASP A 231 -40.24 -26.91 -89.46
C ASP A 231 -41.50 -27.57 -90.03
N ILE A 232 -42.34 -28.18 -89.18
CA ILE A 232 -43.63 -28.76 -89.59
C ILE A 232 -44.56 -27.66 -90.12
N ALA A 233 -44.65 -26.52 -89.45
CA ALA A 233 -45.46 -25.38 -89.90
C ALA A 233 -44.96 -24.86 -91.26
N PHE A 234 -43.65 -24.77 -91.46
CA PHE A 234 -43.06 -24.40 -92.74
C PHE A 234 -43.39 -25.41 -93.86
N GLN A 235 -43.21 -26.71 -93.60
CA GLN A 235 -43.56 -27.77 -94.55
C GLN A 235 -45.07 -27.76 -94.88
N THR A 236 -45.92 -27.56 -93.88
CA THR A 236 -47.38 -27.47 -94.05
C THR A 236 -47.76 -26.27 -94.91
N ASN A 237 -47.09 -25.13 -94.73
CA ASN A 237 -47.29 -23.94 -95.55
C ASN A 237 -46.92 -24.19 -97.03
N ILE A 238 -45.83 -24.93 -97.29
CA ILE A 238 -45.44 -25.33 -98.65
C ILE A 238 -46.44 -26.33 -99.26
N LEU A 239 -46.90 -27.32 -98.48
CA LEU A 239 -47.92 -28.28 -98.91
C LEU A 239 -49.24 -27.58 -99.26
N ALA A 240 -49.68 -26.65 -98.42
CA ALA A 240 -50.89 -25.85 -98.63
C ALA A 240 -50.77 -24.94 -99.86
N LEU A 241 -49.59 -24.36 -100.10
CA LEU A 241 -49.31 -23.59 -101.31
C LEU A 241 -49.41 -24.48 -102.56
N ASN A 242 -48.81 -25.66 -102.55
CA ASN A 242 -48.89 -26.61 -103.66
C ASN A 242 -50.34 -27.06 -103.91
N ALA A 243 -51.10 -27.33 -102.84
CA ALA A 243 -52.53 -27.68 -102.95
C ALA A 243 -53.36 -26.54 -103.53
N ALA A 244 -53.09 -25.28 -103.14
CA ALA A 244 -53.77 -24.11 -103.70
C ALA A 244 -53.47 -23.94 -105.20
N VAL A 245 -52.23 -24.20 -105.64
CA VAL A 245 -51.84 -24.18 -107.06
C VAL A 245 -52.57 -25.27 -107.84
N GLU A 246 -52.61 -26.50 -107.34
CA GLU A 246 -53.28 -27.61 -108.03
C GLU A 246 -54.81 -27.43 -108.06
N ALA A 247 -55.39 -26.87 -106.99
CA ALA A 247 -56.80 -26.50 -106.95
C ALA A 247 -57.15 -25.40 -107.98
N ALA A 248 -56.26 -24.42 -108.19
CA ALA A 248 -56.42 -23.43 -109.25
C ALA A 248 -56.31 -24.06 -110.65
N ARG A 249 -55.45 -25.08 -110.81
CA ARG A 249 -55.26 -25.84 -112.05
C ARG A 249 -56.49 -26.69 -112.42
N ALA A 250 -57.22 -27.19 -111.43
CA ALA A 250 -58.44 -27.99 -111.61
C ALA A 250 -59.71 -27.16 -111.96
N GLY A 251 -59.62 -25.82 -112.03
CA GLY A 251 -60.73 -24.97 -112.47
C GLY A 251 -61.94 -24.98 -111.53
N GLU A 252 -63.16 -25.12 -112.05
CA GLU A 252 -64.40 -25.10 -111.25
C GLU A 252 -64.47 -26.22 -110.20
N SER A 253 -63.96 -27.41 -110.52
CA SER A 253 -63.95 -28.57 -109.62
C SER A 253 -63.03 -28.40 -108.41
N GLY A 254 -62.09 -27.45 -108.45
CA GLY A 254 -61.11 -27.19 -107.39
C GLY A 254 -61.49 -26.09 -106.40
N LYS A 255 -62.59 -25.34 -106.62
CA LYS A 255 -62.96 -24.16 -105.81
C LYS A 255 -63.06 -24.45 -104.30
N GLY A 256 -63.66 -25.58 -103.92
CA GLY A 256 -63.75 -25.99 -102.50
C GLY A 256 -62.39 -26.35 -101.89
N PHE A 257 -61.53 -27.02 -102.64
CA PHE A 257 -60.16 -27.36 -102.21
C PHE A 257 -59.28 -26.12 -102.06
N ALA A 258 -59.44 -25.11 -102.92
CA ALA A 258 -58.69 -23.86 -102.84
C ALA A 258 -58.96 -23.11 -101.53
N VAL A 259 -60.20 -23.10 -101.04
CA VAL A 259 -60.56 -22.46 -99.76
C VAL A 259 -59.91 -23.19 -98.59
N VAL A 260 -59.98 -24.53 -98.58
CA VAL A 260 -59.34 -25.33 -97.53
C VAL A 260 -57.82 -25.13 -97.54
N ALA A 261 -57.19 -25.13 -98.72
CA ALA A 261 -55.76 -24.89 -98.85
C ALA A 261 -55.34 -23.50 -98.33
N ALA A 262 -56.13 -22.45 -98.59
CA ALA A 262 -55.89 -21.11 -98.06
C ALA A 262 -56.00 -21.06 -96.53
N GLU A 263 -56.98 -21.74 -95.95
CA GLU A 263 -57.15 -21.79 -94.48
C GLU A 263 -56.03 -22.59 -93.80
N VAL A 264 -55.62 -23.73 -94.38
CA VAL A 264 -54.45 -24.51 -93.90
C VAL A 264 -53.17 -23.68 -93.98
N ARG A 265 -52.98 -22.91 -95.06
CA ARG A 265 -51.83 -22.01 -95.22
C ARG A 265 -51.81 -20.95 -94.11
N LYS A 266 -52.95 -20.29 -93.85
CA LYS A 266 -53.08 -19.28 -92.79
C LYS A 266 -52.84 -19.88 -91.40
N LEU A 267 -53.31 -21.10 -91.15
CA LEU A 267 -53.05 -21.82 -89.90
C LEU A 267 -51.56 -22.15 -89.74
N ALA A 268 -50.89 -22.59 -90.81
CA ALA A 268 -49.46 -22.88 -90.81
C ALA A 268 -48.61 -21.63 -90.53
N GLU A 269 -48.94 -20.49 -91.15
CA GLU A 269 -48.28 -19.21 -90.89
C GLU A 269 -48.46 -18.76 -89.44
N ARG A 270 -49.68 -18.89 -88.89
CA ARG A 270 -49.97 -18.59 -87.49
C ARG A 270 -49.20 -19.49 -86.52
N SER A 271 -49.09 -20.80 -86.81
CA SER A 271 -48.30 -21.74 -86.03
C SER A 271 -46.80 -21.39 -86.05
N LYS A 272 -46.29 -20.94 -87.20
CA LYS A 272 -44.90 -20.50 -87.33
C LYS A 272 -44.60 -19.29 -86.44
N VAL A 273 -45.45 -18.26 -86.50
CA VAL A 273 -45.28 -17.05 -85.65
C VAL A 273 -45.29 -17.43 -84.16
N ALA A 274 -46.21 -18.29 -83.74
CA ALA A 274 -46.26 -18.77 -82.36
C ALA A 274 -44.99 -19.57 -81.98
N ALA A 275 -44.47 -20.41 -82.88
CA ALA A 275 -43.23 -21.13 -82.64
C ALA A 275 -42.03 -20.18 -82.49
N ASP A 276 -41.90 -19.18 -83.37
CA ASP A 276 -40.85 -18.14 -83.29
C ASP A 276 -40.91 -17.35 -81.97
N GLU A 277 -42.12 -16.99 -81.51
CA GLU A 277 -42.33 -16.33 -80.21
C GLU A 277 -41.89 -17.21 -79.03
N ILE A 278 -42.22 -18.50 -79.04
CA ILE A 278 -41.81 -19.45 -77.99
C ILE A 278 -40.29 -19.64 -77.97
N ILE A 279 -39.64 -19.75 -79.14
CA ILE A 279 -38.17 -19.85 -79.25
C ILE A 279 -37.51 -18.60 -78.67
N SER A 280 -38.02 -17.42 -79.04
CA SER A 280 -37.53 -16.13 -78.51
C SER A 280 -37.68 -16.06 -76.98
N LEU A 281 -38.83 -16.49 -76.45
CA LEU A 281 -39.07 -16.55 -75.00
C LEU A 281 -38.11 -17.54 -74.31
N ALA A 282 -37.93 -18.74 -74.87
CA ALA A 282 -37.03 -19.76 -74.33
C ALA A 282 -35.58 -19.24 -74.26
N ASN A 283 -35.09 -18.60 -75.32
CA ASN A 283 -33.74 -18.01 -75.35
C ASN A 283 -33.57 -16.90 -74.31
N ARG A 284 -34.60 -16.04 -74.14
CA ARG A 284 -34.58 -15.00 -73.11
C ARG A 284 -34.57 -15.59 -71.70
N THR A 285 -35.33 -16.65 -71.46
CA THR A 285 -35.35 -17.35 -70.17
C THR A 285 -34.00 -17.98 -69.87
N VAL A 286 -33.39 -18.69 -70.84
CA VAL A 286 -32.04 -19.27 -70.70
C VAL A 286 -31.03 -18.19 -70.28
N LYS A 287 -30.98 -17.08 -71.02
CA LYS A 287 -30.06 -15.98 -70.72
C LYS A 287 -30.27 -15.40 -69.31
N ARG A 288 -31.52 -15.21 -68.89
CA ARG A 288 -31.84 -14.67 -67.55
C ARG A 288 -31.48 -15.63 -66.42
N THR A 289 -31.70 -16.93 -66.61
CA THR A 289 -31.34 -17.93 -65.61
C THR A 289 -29.82 -18.10 -65.52
N GLU A 290 -29.09 -18.06 -66.64
CA GLU A 290 -27.62 -18.07 -66.64
C GLU A 290 -27.04 -16.82 -65.92
N GLU A 291 -27.60 -15.63 -66.17
CA GLU A 291 -27.24 -14.41 -65.43
C GLU A 291 -27.51 -14.54 -63.92
N ALA A 292 -28.59 -15.20 -63.51
CA ALA A 292 -28.93 -15.44 -62.11
C ALA A 292 -27.96 -16.43 -61.45
N ASN A 293 -27.63 -17.54 -62.13
CA ASN A 293 -26.66 -18.53 -61.65
C ASN A 293 -25.28 -17.91 -61.41
N LEU A 294 -24.78 -17.09 -62.34
CA LEU A 294 -23.50 -16.39 -62.18
C LEU A 294 -23.48 -15.47 -60.94
N LYS A 295 -24.60 -14.81 -60.64
CA LYS A 295 -24.73 -13.98 -59.43
C LYS A 295 -24.81 -14.81 -58.15
N MET A 296 -25.45 -15.97 -58.19
CA MET A 296 -25.49 -16.89 -57.05
C MET A 296 -24.10 -17.46 -56.77
N GLU A 297 -23.36 -17.86 -57.81
CA GLU A 297 -21.98 -18.34 -57.68
C GLU A 297 -21.04 -17.27 -57.08
N SER A 298 -21.24 -15.99 -57.42
CA SER A 298 -20.41 -14.92 -56.87
C SER A 298 -20.71 -14.59 -55.39
N VAL A 299 -21.88 -14.97 -54.87
CA VAL A 299 -22.27 -14.73 -53.47
C VAL A 299 -21.74 -15.83 -52.54
N ILE A 300 -21.54 -17.06 -53.03
CA ILE A 300 -21.04 -18.18 -52.21
C ILE A 300 -19.72 -17.83 -51.49
N PRO A 301 -18.67 -17.28 -52.16
CA PRO A 301 -17.43 -16.91 -51.48
C PRO A 301 -17.62 -15.89 -50.35
N GLU A 302 -18.53 -14.93 -50.52
CA GLU A 302 -18.81 -13.89 -49.50
C GLU A 302 -19.51 -14.48 -48.26
N ILE A 303 -20.45 -15.42 -48.45
CA ILE A 303 -21.10 -16.12 -47.33
C ILE A 303 -20.10 -17.03 -46.61
N THR A 304 -19.24 -17.73 -47.35
CA THR A 304 -18.18 -18.56 -46.75
C THR A 304 -17.23 -17.70 -45.91
N LYS A 305 -16.77 -16.56 -46.46
CA LYS A 305 -15.94 -15.61 -45.72
C LYS A 305 -16.64 -15.07 -44.48
N THR A 306 -17.95 -14.85 -44.54
CA THR A 306 -18.75 -14.47 -43.37
C THR A 306 -18.71 -15.56 -42.30
N ALA A 307 -18.85 -16.84 -42.68
CA ALA A 307 -18.74 -17.96 -41.75
C ALA A 307 -17.35 -18.06 -41.09
N ASP A 308 -16.29 -17.80 -41.84
CA ASP A 308 -14.90 -17.80 -41.33
C ASP A 308 -14.68 -16.67 -40.31
N LEU A 309 -15.10 -15.44 -40.63
CA LEU A 309 -15.00 -14.29 -39.72
C LEU A 309 -15.79 -14.52 -38.43
N VAL A 310 -16.97 -15.14 -38.55
CA VAL A 310 -17.80 -15.48 -37.39
C VAL A 310 -17.14 -16.57 -36.53
N GLN A 311 -16.40 -17.50 -37.14
CA GLN A 311 -15.62 -18.47 -36.39
C GLN A 311 -14.47 -17.81 -35.61
N GLU A 312 -13.83 -16.79 -36.18
CA GLU A 312 -12.83 -15.98 -35.49
C GLU A 312 -13.45 -15.26 -34.27
N ILE A 313 -14.66 -14.68 -34.41
CA ILE A 313 -15.39 -14.06 -33.28
C ILE A 313 -15.64 -15.06 -32.15
N SER A 314 -16.04 -16.30 -32.47
CA SER A 314 -16.24 -17.37 -31.48
C SER A 314 -14.93 -17.72 -30.76
N ALA A 315 -13.82 -17.86 -31.49
CA ALA A 315 -12.50 -18.11 -30.91
C ALA A 315 -12.06 -16.98 -29.98
N THR A 316 -12.15 -15.72 -30.42
CA THR A 316 -11.83 -14.54 -29.60
C THR A 316 -12.75 -14.43 -28.38
N SER A 317 -14.04 -14.77 -28.51
CA SER A 317 -14.97 -14.78 -27.38
C SER A 317 -14.55 -15.81 -26.32
N MET A 318 -14.07 -16.97 -26.74
CA MET A 318 -13.57 -17.99 -25.80
C MET A 318 -12.31 -17.51 -25.06
N GLU A 319 -11.38 -16.85 -25.75
CA GLU A 319 -10.21 -16.20 -25.12
C GLU A 319 -10.61 -15.09 -24.16
N GLN A 320 -11.57 -14.24 -24.53
CA GLN A 320 -12.11 -13.19 -23.67
C GLN A 320 -12.75 -13.78 -22.40
N ASN A 321 -13.45 -14.91 -22.51
CA ASN A 321 -14.03 -15.57 -21.35
C ASN A 321 -12.94 -16.04 -20.38
N THR A 322 -11.85 -16.64 -20.89
CA THR A 322 -10.70 -16.99 -20.05
C THR A 322 -10.05 -15.76 -19.40
N GLY A 323 -9.95 -14.64 -20.13
CA GLY A 323 -9.47 -13.38 -19.57
C GLY A 323 -10.38 -12.82 -18.47
N ALA A 324 -11.70 -12.92 -18.65
CA ALA A 324 -12.68 -12.52 -17.64
C ALA A 324 -12.57 -13.37 -16.35
N ASP A 325 -12.38 -14.69 -16.48
CA ASP A 325 -12.17 -15.59 -15.33
C ASP A 325 -10.88 -15.22 -14.55
N GLN A 326 -9.80 -14.87 -15.26
CA GLN A 326 -8.56 -14.40 -14.66
C GLN A 326 -8.74 -13.07 -13.91
N ILE A 327 -9.45 -12.11 -14.51
CA ILE A 327 -9.77 -10.84 -13.85
C ILE A 327 -10.62 -11.09 -12.60
N GLY A 328 -11.63 -11.96 -12.69
CA GLY A 328 -12.47 -12.33 -11.54
C GLY A 328 -11.66 -12.89 -10.38
N THR A 329 -10.68 -13.75 -10.66
CA THR A 329 -9.77 -14.30 -9.65
C THR A 329 -8.92 -13.19 -9.00
N ALA A 330 -8.34 -12.29 -9.80
CA ALA A 330 -7.55 -11.18 -9.30
C ALA A 330 -8.37 -10.22 -8.41
N ILE A 331 -9.64 -10.01 -8.73
CA ILE A 331 -10.56 -9.20 -7.91
C ILE A 331 -10.87 -9.87 -6.56
N GLN A 332 -11.01 -11.20 -6.52
CA GLN A 332 -11.17 -11.93 -5.26
C GLN A 332 -9.93 -11.81 -4.37
N GLU A 333 -8.73 -11.88 -4.96
CA GLU A 333 -7.48 -11.64 -4.24
C GLU A 333 -7.39 -10.20 -3.71
N LEU A 334 -7.81 -9.21 -4.51
CA LEU A 334 -7.87 -7.80 -4.10
C LEU A 334 -8.84 -7.60 -2.93
N ASN A 335 -10.04 -8.19 -2.98
CA ASN A 335 -10.99 -8.13 -1.87
C ASN A 335 -10.39 -8.75 -0.59
N SER A 336 -9.73 -9.90 -0.72
CA SER A 336 -9.07 -10.58 0.41
C SER A 336 -7.90 -9.78 0.98
N ALA A 337 -7.13 -9.08 0.13
CA ALA A 337 -6.07 -8.17 0.56
C ALA A 337 -6.63 -6.91 1.25
N SER A 338 -7.75 -6.40 0.77
CA SER A 338 -8.45 -5.25 1.37
C SER A 338 -8.96 -5.60 2.77
N GLN A 339 -9.62 -6.75 2.94
CA GLN A 339 -10.08 -7.21 4.26
C GLN A 339 -8.92 -7.41 5.24
N ARG A 340 -7.79 -7.98 4.78
CA ARG A 340 -6.58 -8.07 5.61
C ARG A 340 -6.03 -6.70 5.98
N SER A 341 -5.98 -5.76 5.05
CA SER A 341 -5.52 -4.39 5.34
C SER A 341 -6.40 -3.70 6.38
N ALA A 342 -7.72 -3.91 6.34
CA ALA A 342 -8.64 -3.39 7.35
C ALA A 342 -8.38 -4.00 8.74
N ALA A 343 -8.20 -5.32 8.82
CA ALA A 343 -7.90 -6.02 10.07
C ALA A 343 -6.52 -5.64 10.64
N GLU A 344 -5.49 -5.57 9.80
CA GLU A 344 -4.14 -5.13 10.17
C GLU A 344 -4.15 -3.68 10.64
N SER A 345 -4.97 -2.81 10.03
CA SER A 345 -5.14 -1.42 10.47
C SER A 345 -5.74 -1.32 11.87
N GLU A 346 -6.71 -2.16 12.19
CA GLU A 346 -7.33 -2.24 13.53
C GLU A 346 -6.32 -2.75 14.57
N GLU A 347 -5.51 -3.75 14.22
CA GLU A 347 -4.42 -4.23 15.07
C GLU A 347 -3.37 -3.14 15.33
N ILE A 348 -2.94 -2.41 14.30
CA ILE A 348 -1.99 -1.30 14.43
C ILE A 348 -2.59 -0.16 15.27
N ALA A 349 -3.88 0.15 15.12
CA ALA A 349 -4.55 1.15 15.95
C ALA A 349 -4.51 0.76 17.43
N THR A 350 -4.81 -0.50 17.74
CA THR A 350 -4.73 -1.06 19.10
C THR A 350 -3.31 -1.01 19.66
N ASN A 351 -2.32 -1.42 18.87
CA ASN A 351 -0.91 -1.35 19.27
C ASN A 351 -0.44 0.09 19.50
N SER A 352 -0.93 1.04 18.70
CA SER A 352 -0.62 2.47 18.88
C SER A 352 -1.22 3.01 20.18
N GLU A 353 -2.44 2.62 20.52
CA GLU A 353 -3.07 2.96 21.80
C GLU A 353 -2.26 2.40 22.98
N GLN A 354 -1.81 1.13 22.90
CA GLN A 354 -0.92 0.54 23.91
C GLN A 354 0.41 1.29 24.03
N LEU A 355 1.02 1.70 22.91
CA LEU A 355 2.26 2.48 22.93
C LEU A 355 2.06 3.85 23.58
N ALA A 356 0.91 4.49 23.36
CA ALA A 356 0.55 5.74 24.02
C ALA A 356 0.40 5.55 25.54
N GLU A 357 -0.29 4.48 25.96
CA GLU A 357 -0.41 4.11 27.37
C GLU A 357 0.96 3.82 28.02
N GLN A 358 1.86 3.11 27.32
CA GLN A 358 3.23 2.88 27.81
C GLN A 358 4.02 4.18 27.96
N ALA A 359 3.83 5.15 27.05
CA ALA A 359 4.43 6.47 27.18
C ALA A 359 3.89 7.23 28.40
N ASP A 360 2.58 7.19 28.63
CA ASP A 360 1.96 7.78 29.83
C ASP A 360 2.48 7.13 31.12
N LEU A 361 2.60 5.80 31.16
CA LEU A 361 3.17 5.07 32.30
C LEU A 361 4.64 5.44 32.56
N LEU A 362 5.42 5.71 31.50
CA LEU A 362 6.79 6.20 31.64
C LEU A 362 6.81 7.61 32.23
N LEU A 363 5.93 8.51 31.76
CA LEU A 363 5.77 9.87 32.29
C LEU A 363 5.38 9.83 33.77
N ASP A 364 4.41 9.00 34.14
CA ASP A 364 3.98 8.81 35.53
C ASP A 364 5.11 8.26 36.42
N SER A 365 5.90 7.32 35.89
CA SER A 365 7.04 6.74 36.61
C SER A 365 8.12 7.78 36.93
N ILE A 366 8.29 8.79 36.08
CA ILE A 366 9.25 9.87 36.30
C ILE A 366 8.62 11.13 36.92
N ALA A 367 7.29 11.19 37.06
CA ALA A 367 6.57 12.33 37.65
C ALA A 367 6.94 12.59 39.11
N PHE A 368 7.48 11.58 39.80
CA PHE A 368 8.09 11.73 41.12
C PHE A 368 9.23 12.76 41.11
N PHE A 369 10.00 12.83 40.01
CA PHE A 369 11.13 13.73 39.87
C PHE A 369 10.67 15.11 39.39
N LYS A 370 10.84 16.10 40.26
CA LYS A 370 10.58 17.51 39.97
C LYS A 370 11.77 18.11 39.26
N ILE A 371 11.58 18.36 37.98
CA ILE A 371 12.46 19.18 37.15
C ILE A 371 11.80 20.54 37.00
N SER A 372 12.53 21.63 37.24
CA SER A 372 12.06 22.95 36.84
C SER A 372 11.92 22.93 35.32
N ASP A 373 10.70 23.08 34.79
CA ASP A 373 10.50 23.34 33.36
C ASP A 373 11.32 24.59 33.03
N GLY A 374 12.41 24.39 32.29
CA GLY A 374 13.23 25.48 31.79
C GLY A 374 12.46 26.17 30.68
N ARG A 375 11.63 27.15 31.06
CA ARG A 375 11.29 28.28 30.19
C ARG A 375 11.82 29.56 30.80
#